data_AF-A0A7C9IUE1-F1
#
_entry.id   AF-A0A7C9IUE1-F1
#
_cell.length_a   1.000
_cell.length_b   1.000
_cell.length_c   1.000
_cell.angle_alpha   90.00
_cell.angle_beta   90.00
_cell.angle_gamma   90.00
#
_symmetry.space_group_name_H-M   'P 1'
#
loop_
_entity.id
_entity.type
_entity.pdbx_description
1 polymer ?
#
loop_
_entity_poly.entity_id
_entity_poly.type
_entity_poly.pdbx_seq_one_letter_code
_entity_poly.pdbx_strand_id
1 'polypeptide(L)'
;MPMRTVTPRRSLAAFVLLLATLFVTTAAGSAMAATYADPIAAWDKAGLRQTPPTPVQTVSVRDYGAVGDGVRDDTTAFQRALAALASPGILSIPQGSYRITASLEMTSGKVLRGEGSSTSKLIFNLNGSSDPCIDFTTYNSKSWSNLSQSAVAGASSITVASATNFKVGDMVEIEQQNDPATMYTDPEWNQDWAQSVVGQFVKVTAKSGSTLTLDRPLRTDFKTALTARARVYSLGHDVGIEDLNLTREDSGGAVGGDIIHFKYALNCWVRRVESTWTVGSHIYAESSASIEVSDSTFKYSHDYGDGGRGYGVSLGRHVSDCLIQNNVFDTLRHAMVVSQGANGNVYAYNYSGKTVCESTEWTACDISVHGHYPFRNLFEGNIVQEIDITDYWGPAGPGNVLLRNIVEQEGIEIMDASHGQIVLGNVILAGGPLTVASGITGTVLDGNAILPALAADADNCPVTDVPASLYLADAPTFYCSCTWPMLADGQLVNPAAQRALGIPTLPTPTPTPTPTPAGVAGTLAAINGLLLP
;
A
#
# COMPACT_ATOMS: atom_id res chain seq x y z
N MET A 1 6.19 51.32 31.27
CA MET A 1 7.47 51.15 32.00
C MET A 1 7.46 49.76 32.63
N PRO A 2 8.52 48.93 32.49
CA PRO A 2 9.63 49.02 31.54
C PRO A 2 9.34 48.09 30.33
N MET A 3 9.27 48.52 29.08
CA MET A 3 10.34 48.96 28.16
C MET A 3 11.62 48.10 28.18
N ARG A 4 11.74 47.20 27.20
CA ARG A 4 13.01 46.74 26.60
C ARG A 4 12.71 46.28 25.17
N THR A 5 12.77 47.20 24.21
CA THR A 5 13.87 47.41 23.24
C THR A 5 13.97 46.31 22.19
N VAL A 6 13.41 46.61 21.02
CA VAL A 6 13.84 46.06 19.73
C VAL A 6 15.21 46.65 19.40
N THR A 7 16.15 45.82 18.96
CA THR A 7 17.12 46.19 17.93
C THR A 7 17.63 44.93 17.21
N PRO A 8 17.78 44.97 15.87
CA PRO A 8 18.17 43.83 15.05
C PRO A 8 19.70 43.71 15.01
N ARG A 9 20.22 42.49 14.86
CA ARG A 9 21.63 42.29 14.44
C ARG A 9 21.72 41.37 13.25
N ARG A 10 22.32 41.96 12.22
CA ARG A 10 22.75 41.39 10.95
C ARG A 10 23.77 40.26 11.17
N SER A 11 23.56 39.18 10.44
CA SER A 11 24.55 38.35 9.73
C SER A 11 26.03 38.47 10.12
N LEU A 12 26.64 37.35 10.54
CA LEU A 12 27.87 36.86 9.91
C LEU A 12 28.01 35.35 10.12
N ALA A 13 28.27 34.65 9.02
CA ALA A 13 28.59 33.24 8.94
C ALA A 13 29.81 32.88 9.79
N ALA A 14 29.76 31.71 10.42
CA ALA A 14 30.94 30.96 10.79
C ALA A 14 30.65 29.48 10.56
N PHE A 15 31.03 29.04 9.36
CA PHE A 15 31.25 27.66 8.97
C PHE A 15 32.15 26.99 10.02
N VAL A 16 31.64 25.97 10.71
CA VAL A 16 32.50 24.93 11.29
C VAL A 16 32.01 23.62 10.71
N LEU A 17 32.61 23.30 9.57
CA LEU A 17 32.54 22.02 8.90
C LEU A 17 33.29 21.01 9.79
N LEU A 18 32.56 20.21 10.57
CA LEU A 18 33.10 19.00 11.16
C LEU A 18 32.47 17.82 10.43
N LEU A 19 33.02 17.51 9.25
CA LEU A 19 32.77 16.27 8.54
C LEU A 19 33.30 15.11 9.40
N ALA A 20 32.39 14.41 10.06
CA ALA A 20 32.62 13.05 10.54
C ALA A 20 31.67 12.13 9.76
N THR A 21 31.94 11.95 8.48
CA THR A 21 31.33 10.90 7.67
C THR A 21 31.87 9.55 8.15
N LEU A 22 31.19 8.95 9.11
CA LEU A 22 31.40 7.56 9.47
C LEU A 22 30.64 6.69 8.46
N PHE A 23 31.24 6.44 7.30
CA PHE A 23 30.74 5.43 6.37
C PHE A 23 30.92 4.06 7.02
N VAL A 24 29.80 3.42 7.40
CA VAL A 24 29.82 2.00 7.75
C VAL A 24 29.85 1.22 6.44
N THR A 25 31.01 0.66 6.11
CA THR A 25 31.14 -0.39 5.10
C THR A 25 30.70 -1.72 5.69
N THR A 26 29.43 -2.09 5.50
CA THR A 26 29.06 -3.51 5.58
C THR A 26 29.21 -4.12 4.19
N ALA A 27 29.81 -5.31 4.14
CA ALA A 27 29.96 -6.07 2.91
C ALA A 27 28.57 -6.46 2.40
N ALA A 28 28.05 -5.69 1.44
CA ALA A 28 26.89 -6.07 0.64
C ALA A 28 27.25 -7.36 -0.12
N GLY A 29 26.57 -8.45 0.19
CA GLY A 29 26.67 -9.68 -0.61
C GLY A 29 26.11 -9.41 -2.00
N SER A 30 26.93 -9.60 -3.04
CA SER A 30 26.52 -9.40 -4.43
C SER A 30 25.62 -10.56 -4.87
N ALA A 31 24.32 -10.44 -4.64
CA ALA A 31 23.36 -11.04 -5.57
C ALA A 31 23.44 -10.21 -6.86
N MET A 32 23.45 -10.85 -8.04
CA MET A 32 23.35 -10.12 -9.30
C MET A 32 21.98 -9.45 -9.36
N ALA A 33 21.90 -8.11 -9.18
CA ALA A 33 20.62 -7.40 -9.08
C ALA A 33 19.70 -7.64 -10.26
N ALA A 34 20.23 -7.77 -11.48
CA ALA A 34 19.47 -8.11 -12.69
C ALA A 34 18.63 -9.40 -12.56
N THR A 35 18.97 -10.27 -11.61
CA THR A 35 18.32 -11.56 -11.35
C THR A 35 17.60 -11.64 -10.00
N TYR A 36 17.47 -10.52 -9.28
CA TYR A 36 16.78 -10.51 -7.99
C TYR A 36 15.35 -11.02 -8.15
N ALA A 37 14.99 -11.98 -7.30
CA ALA A 37 13.63 -12.52 -7.20
C ALA A 37 13.35 -12.92 -5.75
N ASP A 38 12.14 -12.62 -5.27
CA ASP A 38 11.59 -13.18 -4.04
C ASP A 38 10.29 -13.92 -4.38
N PRO A 39 10.36 -15.19 -4.84
CA PRO A 39 9.17 -15.95 -5.22
C PRO A 39 8.22 -16.20 -4.03
N ILE A 40 8.71 -16.04 -2.79
CA ILE A 40 7.88 -16.19 -1.59
C ILE A 40 6.97 -14.97 -1.39
N ALA A 41 7.41 -13.78 -1.80
CA ALA A 41 6.58 -12.58 -1.75
C ALA A 41 5.34 -12.67 -2.67
N ALA A 42 5.48 -13.38 -3.80
CA ALA A 42 4.40 -13.64 -4.76
C ALA A 42 3.68 -12.36 -5.23
N TRP A 43 4.40 -11.28 -5.53
CA TRP A 43 3.80 -10.00 -5.97
C TRP A 43 3.00 -10.11 -7.28
N ASP A 44 3.26 -11.13 -8.10
CA ASP A 44 2.52 -11.43 -9.32
C ASP A 44 1.02 -11.70 -9.10
N LYS A 45 0.58 -12.02 -7.87
CA LYS A 45 -0.85 -12.12 -7.53
C LYS A 45 -1.37 -10.98 -6.66
N ALA A 46 -0.71 -9.82 -6.67
CA ALA A 46 -1.27 -8.62 -6.05
C ALA A 46 -2.45 -8.08 -6.87
N GLY A 47 -3.42 -7.47 -6.20
CA GLY A 47 -4.65 -6.95 -6.80
C GLY A 47 -5.77 -7.99 -6.80
N LEU A 48 -6.71 -7.85 -7.74
CA LEU A 48 -7.88 -8.71 -7.79
C LEU A 48 -7.50 -10.17 -8.11
N ARG A 49 -7.97 -11.10 -7.28
CA ARG A 49 -7.85 -12.55 -7.52
C ARG A 49 -8.80 -13.04 -8.60
N GLN A 50 -9.91 -12.33 -8.78
CA GLN A 50 -10.96 -12.63 -9.75
C GLN A 50 -11.44 -11.34 -10.40
N THR A 51 -11.77 -11.40 -11.68
CA THR A 51 -12.42 -10.29 -12.37
C THR A 51 -13.70 -9.88 -11.63
N PRO A 52 -14.01 -8.58 -11.53
CA PRO A 52 -15.26 -8.11 -10.96
C PRO A 52 -16.47 -8.89 -11.51
N PRO A 53 -17.41 -9.31 -10.64
CA PRO A 53 -18.56 -10.09 -11.07
C PRO A 53 -19.45 -9.26 -12.01
N THR A 54 -20.10 -9.95 -12.96
CA THR A 54 -21.09 -9.29 -13.84
C THR A 54 -22.31 -8.90 -13.01
N PRO A 55 -22.73 -7.62 -13.02
CA PRO A 55 -23.87 -7.15 -12.25
C PRO A 55 -25.17 -7.76 -12.82
N VAL A 56 -26.06 -8.22 -11.93
CA VAL A 56 -27.41 -8.69 -12.30
C VAL A 56 -28.45 -7.57 -12.26
N GLN A 57 -28.11 -6.43 -11.64
CA GLN A 57 -28.98 -5.28 -11.51
C GLN A 57 -28.17 -3.98 -11.50
N THR A 58 -28.71 -2.95 -12.14
CA THR A 58 -28.30 -1.56 -11.96
C THR A 58 -29.51 -0.75 -11.56
N VAL A 59 -29.40 0.05 -10.49
CA VAL A 59 -30.45 0.98 -10.05
C VAL A 59 -29.87 2.39 -9.90
N SER A 60 -30.66 3.43 -10.15
CA SER A 60 -30.21 4.81 -9.91
C SER A 60 -30.55 5.24 -8.49
N VAL A 61 -29.65 5.99 -7.84
CA VAL A 61 -29.98 6.67 -6.56
C VAL A 61 -31.21 7.59 -6.68
N ARG A 62 -31.48 8.12 -7.88
CA ARG A 62 -32.65 8.97 -8.16
C ARG A 62 -33.97 8.23 -8.08
N ASP A 63 -33.98 6.93 -8.38
CA ASP A 63 -35.18 6.08 -8.25
C ASP A 63 -35.63 5.96 -6.78
N TYR A 64 -34.72 6.25 -5.86
CA TYR A 64 -34.95 6.24 -4.41
C TYR A 64 -35.06 7.65 -3.83
N GLY A 65 -35.17 8.67 -4.68
CA GLY A 65 -35.46 10.06 -4.31
C GLY A 65 -34.24 10.92 -4.00
N ALA A 66 -33.04 10.53 -4.45
CA ALA A 66 -31.88 11.42 -4.42
C ALA A 66 -32.08 12.58 -5.41
N VAL A 67 -31.74 13.79 -5.00
CA VAL A 67 -31.89 15.01 -5.80
C VAL A 67 -30.58 15.39 -6.49
N GLY A 68 -29.45 15.36 -5.79
CA GLY A 68 -28.14 15.67 -6.37
C GLY A 68 -27.91 17.16 -6.65
N ASP A 69 -28.48 18.06 -5.84
CA ASP A 69 -28.36 19.52 -5.97
C ASP A 69 -27.27 20.16 -5.08
N GLY A 70 -26.58 19.36 -4.26
CA GLY A 70 -25.54 19.77 -3.32
C GLY A 70 -26.07 20.37 -2.02
N VAL A 71 -27.39 20.50 -1.87
CA VAL A 71 -28.04 21.17 -0.74
C VAL A 71 -28.87 20.19 0.07
N ARG A 72 -29.76 19.45 -0.59
CA ARG A 72 -30.60 18.45 0.05
C ARG A 72 -29.75 17.28 0.50
N ASP A 73 -29.99 16.83 1.73
CA ASP A 73 -29.42 15.58 2.22
C ASP A 73 -30.05 14.39 1.48
N ASP A 74 -29.22 13.68 0.73
CA ASP A 74 -29.55 12.52 -0.09
C ASP A 74 -29.24 11.18 0.61
N THR A 75 -28.72 11.21 1.84
CA THR A 75 -28.29 10.01 2.61
C THR A 75 -29.35 8.91 2.62
N THR A 76 -30.59 9.24 2.96
CA THR A 76 -31.68 8.24 3.04
C THR A 76 -32.03 7.66 1.68
N ALA A 77 -31.81 8.37 0.57
CA ALA A 77 -32.02 7.81 -0.77
C ALA A 77 -30.93 6.78 -1.11
N PHE A 78 -29.66 7.09 -0.81
CA PHE A 78 -28.54 6.15 -0.98
C PHE A 78 -28.72 4.89 -0.15
N GLN A 79 -29.06 5.02 1.14
CA GLN A 79 -29.27 3.88 2.03
C GLN A 79 -30.41 2.97 1.55
N ARG A 80 -31.53 3.55 1.09
CA ARG A 80 -32.64 2.77 0.51
C ARG A 80 -32.25 2.07 -0.79
N ALA A 81 -31.51 2.76 -1.66
CA ALA A 81 -31.05 2.18 -2.91
C ALA A 81 -30.07 1.01 -2.68
N LEU A 82 -29.10 1.18 -1.77
CA LEU A 82 -28.18 0.12 -1.36
C LEU A 82 -28.91 -1.07 -0.76
N ALA A 83 -29.90 -0.84 0.12
CA ALA A 83 -30.68 -1.92 0.72
C ALA A 83 -31.52 -2.71 -0.30
N ALA A 84 -32.05 -2.03 -1.34
CA ALA A 84 -32.88 -2.66 -2.36
C ALA A 84 -32.09 -3.32 -3.51
N LEU A 85 -30.83 -2.91 -3.70
CA LEU A 85 -29.96 -3.42 -4.77
C LEU A 85 -29.63 -4.91 -4.55
N ALA A 86 -29.88 -5.74 -5.56
CA ALA A 86 -29.42 -7.12 -5.60
C ALA A 86 -27.90 -7.18 -5.74
N SER A 87 -27.28 -8.22 -5.17
CA SER A 87 -25.85 -8.49 -5.33
C SER A 87 -25.65 -9.69 -6.28
N PRO A 88 -24.73 -9.63 -7.27
CA PRO A 88 -23.88 -8.47 -7.59
C PRO A 88 -24.67 -7.37 -8.32
N GLY A 89 -24.47 -6.11 -7.95
CA GLY A 89 -25.23 -5.01 -8.54
C GLY A 89 -24.53 -3.65 -8.46
N ILE A 90 -24.97 -2.75 -9.33
CA ILE A 90 -24.46 -1.38 -9.43
C ILE A 90 -25.51 -0.40 -8.91
N LEU A 91 -25.10 0.43 -7.96
CA LEU A 91 -25.79 1.67 -7.63
C LEU A 91 -25.21 2.77 -8.53
N SER A 92 -25.97 3.15 -9.55
CA SER A 92 -25.61 4.24 -10.45
C SER A 92 -25.88 5.58 -9.79
N ILE A 93 -24.89 6.46 -9.86
CA ILE A 93 -24.89 7.83 -9.32
C ILE A 93 -24.81 8.78 -10.52
N PRO A 94 -25.93 9.24 -11.09
CA PRO A 94 -25.92 10.14 -12.23
C PRO A 94 -25.26 11.48 -11.91
N GLN A 95 -24.90 12.27 -12.93
CA GLN A 95 -24.37 13.62 -12.77
C GLN A 95 -25.14 14.43 -11.72
N GLY A 96 -24.43 15.00 -10.75
CA GLY A 96 -24.99 15.78 -9.66
C GLY A 96 -24.02 15.92 -8.49
N SER A 97 -24.43 16.70 -7.50
CA SER A 97 -23.73 16.83 -6.21
C SER A 97 -24.65 16.31 -5.12
N TYR A 98 -24.31 15.21 -4.47
CA TYR A 98 -25.16 14.54 -3.50
C TYR A 98 -24.59 14.81 -2.11
N ARG A 99 -25.34 15.53 -1.28
CA ARG A 99 -24.93 15.77 0.10
C ARG A 99 -25.26 14.53 0.93
N ILE A 100 -24.26 14.00 1.62
CA ILE A 100 -24.35 12.80 2.44
C ILE A 100 -23.92 13.16 3.86
N THR A 101 -24.79 12.96 4.85
CA THR A 101 -24.55 13.35 6.24
C THR A 101 -24.43 12.17 7.20
N ALA A 102 -24.36 10.94 6.68
CA ALA A 102 -24.01 9.74 7.43
C ALA A 102 -23.21 8.77 6.55
N SER A 103 -22.43 7.90 7.18
CA SER A 103 -21.65 6.86 6.49
C SER A 103 -22.52 6.00 5.57
N LEU A 104 -21.94 5.62 4.42
CA LEU A 104 -22.55 4.67 3.50
C LEU A 104 -21.97 3.27 3.76
N GLU A 105 -22.81 2.43 4.35
CA GLU A 105 -22.48 1.03 4.64
C GLU A 105 -22.61 0.16 3.39
N MET A 106 -21.50 -0.43 2.96
CA MET A 106 -21.45 -1.32 1.80
C MET A 106 -21.58 -2.79 2.23
N THR A 107 -22.03 -3.64 1.31
CA THR A 107 -22.04 -5.10 1.49
C THR A 107 -21.51 -5.79 0.24
N SER A 108 -21.12 -7.07 0.37
CA SER A 108 -20.52 -7.81 -0.74
C SER A 108 -21.29 -7.73 -2.06
N GLY A 109 -20.56 -7.61 -3.16
CA GLY A 109 -21.07 -7.56 -4.53
C GLY A 109 -21.72 -6.23 -4.93
N LYS A 110 -21.63 -5.17 -4.12
CA LYS A 110 -22.20 -3.86 -4.44
C LYS A 110 -21.15 -2.90 -4.99
N VAL A 111 -21.50 -2.21 -6.06
CA VAL A 111 -20.64 -1.22 -6.71
C VAL A 111 -21.31 0.15 -6.69
N LEU A 112 -20.62 1.17 -6.19
CA LEU A 112 -20.97 2.56 -6.42
C LEU A 112 -20.32 3.02 -7.73
N ARG A 113 -21.11 3.49 -8.69
CA ARG A 113 -20.57 3.94 -9.98
C ARG A 113 -21.18 5.26 -10.42
N GLY A 114 -20.33 6.27 -10.58
CA GLY A 114 -20.72 7.55 -11.17
C GLY A 114 -20.54 7.60 -12.69
N GLU A 115 -20.72 8.79 -13.25
CA GLU A 115 -20.52 9.12 -14.66
C GLU A 115 -19.19 9.86 -14.91
N GLY A 116 -18.25 9.79 -13.96
CA GLY A 116 -16.95 10.47 -13.96
C GLY A 116 -16.73 11.35 -12.71
N SER A 117 -15.48 11.51 -12.30
CA SER A 117 -15.12 12.32 -11.12
C SER A 117 -15.47 13.81 -11.25
N SER A 118 -15.53 14.35 -12.46
CA SER A 118 -15.94 15.73 -12.71
C SER A 118 -17.47 15.92 -12.70
N THR A 119 -18.25 14.84 -12.83
CA THR A 119 -19.71 14.89 -13.05
C THR A 119 -20.52 14.42 -11.84
N SER A 120 -20.05 13.39 -11.14
CA SER A 120 -20.79 12.71 -10.06
C SER A 120 -20.06 12.89 -8.74
N LYS A 121 -20.59 13.73 -7.84
CA LYS A 121 -19.91 14.14 -6.61
C LYS A 121 -20.69 13.72 -5.37
N LEU A 122 -20.07 12.96 -4.47
CA LEU A 122 -20.58 12.74 -3.12
C LEU A 122 -19.85 13.68 -2.17
N ILE A 123 -20.63 14.49 -1.44
CA ILE A 123 -20.13 15.49 -0.51
C ILE A 123 -20.55 15.07 0.89
N PHE A 124 -19.58 14.57 1.65
CA PHE A 124 -19.77 14.06 3.01
C PHE A 124 -19.63 15.18 4.04
N ASN A 125 -20.55 15.21 4.99
CA ASN A 125 -20.44 16.01 6.20
C ASN A 125 -21.01 15.21 7.37
N LEU A 126 -20.14 14.48 8.06
CA LEU A 126 -20.49 13.57 9.15
C LEU A 126 -20.55 14.29 10.51
N ASN A 127 -20.64 15.62 10.51
CA ASN A 127 -20.70 16.47 11.72
C ASN A 127 -19.54 16.22 12.71
N GLY A 128 -18.33 15.99 12.22
CA GLY A 128 -17.16 15.74 13.06
C GLY A 128 -17.06 14.31 13.59
N SER A 129 -17.79 13.35 13.00
CA SER A 129 -17.65 11.93 13.37
C SER A 129 -16.27 11.37 13.00
N SER A 130 -15.81 10.36 13.75
CA SER A 130 -14.64 9.54 13.40
C SER A 130 -14.95 8.44 12.37
N ASP A 131 -16.23 8.28 12.02
CA ASP A 131 -16.66 7.25 11.07
C ASP A 131 -16.07 7.49 9.67
N PRO A 132 -15.86 6.42 8.90
CA PRO A 132 -15.49 6.54 7.50
C PRO A 132 -16.68 7.03 6.65
N CYS A 133 -16.41 7.71 5.54
CA CYS A 133 -17.47 8.15 4.63
C CYS A 133 -18.17 6.96 3.95
N ILE A 134 -17.39 6.00 3.46
CA ILE A 134 -17.86 4.73 2.89
C ILE A 134 -17.20 3.61 3.68
N ASP A 135 -18.00 2.83 4.42
CA ASP A 135 -17.51 1.70 5.21
C ASP A 135 -17.81 0.38 4.51
N PHE A 136 -16.80 -0.48 4.41
CA PHE A 136 -16.99 -1.88 4.13
C PHE A 136 -16.26 -2.73 5.16
N THR A 137 -16.98 -3.07 6.23
CA THR A 137 -16.48 -3.86 7.34
C THR A 137 -17.26 -5.16 7.51
N THR A 138 -16.56 -6.31 7.64
CA THR A 138 -17.21 -7.60 7.93
C THR A 138 -16.65 -8.33 9.15
N TYR A 139 -17.54 -8.94 9.94
CA TYR A 139 -17.17 -9.68 11.16
C TYR A 139 -17.69 -11.12 11.13
N ASN A 140 -16.93 -12.03 10.50
CA ASN A 140 -17.38 -13.41 10.29
C ASN A 140 -16.22 -14.43 10.37
N SER A 141 -15.56 -14.45 11.53
CA SER A 141 -14.49 -15.40 11.82
C SER A 141 -14.99 -16.69 12.45
N LYS A 142 -14.26 -17.79 12.25
CA LYS A 142 -14.35 -19.01 13.06
C LYS A 142 -13.31 -18.99 14.18
N SER A 143 -13.45 -19.92 15.13
CA SER A 143 -12.49 -20.07 16.22
C SER A 143 -11.08 -20.40 15.70
N TRP A 144 -10.08 -19.85 16.36
CA TRP A 144 -8.67 -20.16 16.14
C TRP A 144 -8.36 -21.64 16.37
N SER A 145 -7.46 -22.18 15.57
CA SER A 145 -6.71 -23.40 15.86
C SER A 145 -5.22 -23.08 15.86
N ASN A 146 -4.52 -23.46 16.93
CA ASN A 146 -3.05 -23.37 16.96
C ASN A 146 -2.44 -24.23 15.86
N LEU A 147 -1.26 -23.82 15.37
CA LEU A 147 -0.41 -24.69 14.58
C LEU A 147 0.16 -25.79 15.50
N SER A 148 0.19 -27.03 15.02
CA SER A 148 0.76 -28.17 15.78
C SER A 148 2.28 -28.29 15.62
N GLN A 149 2.85 -27.58 14.65
CA GLN A 149 4.28 -27.46 14.39
C GLN A 149 4.57 -26.09 13.78
N SER A 150 5.77 -25.55 14.01
CA SER A 150 6.19 -24.31 13.35
C SER A 150 6.26 -24.51 11.84
N ALA A 151 5.93 -23.47 11.08
CA ALA A 151 6.01 -23.47 9.63
C ALA A 151 7.02 -22.40 9.19
N VAL A 152 7.91 -22.75 8.27
CA VAL A 152 8.97 -21.85 7.78
C VAL A 152 8.47 -20.99 6.63
N ALA A 153 9.07 -19.83 6.43
CA ALA A 153 8.88 -19.02 5.24
C ALA A 153 9.10 -19.87 3.96
N GLY A 154 8.26 -19.65 2.95
CA GLY A 154 8.24 -20.43 1.70
C GLY A 154 7.38 -21.71 1.77
N ALA A 155 7.01 -22.19 2.96
CA ALA A 155 6.12 -23.35 3.07
C ALA A 155 4.76 -23.06 2.41
N SER A 156 4.25 -24.01 1.63
CA SER A 156 2.92 -23.91 0.98
C SER A 156 1.87 -24.76 1.71
N SER A 157 2.15 -25.15 2.96
CA SER A 157 1.22 -25.90 3.80
C SER A 157 1.48 -25.63 5.29
N ILE A 158 0.43 -25.70 6.09
CA ILE A 158 0.49 -25.66 7.55
C ILE A 158 -0.23 -26.87 8.16
N THR A 159 0.14 -27.24 9.39
CA THR A 159 -0.58 -28.28 10.15
C THR A 159 -1.21 -27.65 11.39
N VAL A 160 -2.53 -27.78 11.51
CA VAL A 160 -3.32 -27.18 12.59
C VAL A 160 -3.75 -28.24 13.61
N ALA A 161 -3.82 -27.87 14.89
CA ALA A 161 -4.25 -28.78 15.97
C ALA A 161 -5.67 -29.33 15.75
N SER A 162 -6.59 -28.51 15.23
CA SER A 162 -7.93 -28.93 14.83
C SER A 162 -8.30 -28.34 13.47
N ALA A 163 -8.45 -29.21 12.47
CA ALA A 163 -8.89 -28.80 11.13
C ALA A 163 -10.42 -28.85 10.95
N THR A 164 -11.20 -28.95 12.03
CA THR A 164 -12.66 -29.15 11.99
C THR A 164 -13.39 -28.04 11.23
N ASN A 165 -12.96 -26.79 11.40
CA ASN A 165 -13.60 -25.62 10.80
C ASN A 165 -13.13 -25.29 9.38
N PHE A 166 -12.12 -25.99 8.87
CA PHE A 166 -11.45 -25.66 7.61
C PHE A 166 -11.94 -26.58 6.48
N LYS A 167 -12.23 -26.00 5.32
CA LYS A 167 -12.51 -26.71 4.07
C LYS A 167 -11.72 -26.09 2.92
N VAL A 168 -11.57 -26.86 1.84
CA VAL A 168 -11.01 -26.35 0.58
C VAL A 168 -11.87 -25.18 0.10
N GLY A 169 -11.20 -24.10 -0.30
CA GLY A 169 -11.82 -22.86 -0.75
C GLY A 169 -11.94 -21.78 0.32
N ASP A 170 -11.77 -22.11 1.61
CA ASP A 170 -11.83 -21.12 2.68
C ASP A 170 -10.68 -20.13 2.60
N MET A 171 -10.98 -18.86 2.88
CA MET A 171 -9.96 -17.89 3.26
C MET A 171 -9.59 -18.11 4.73
N VAL A 172 -8.28 -18.10 4.98
CA VAL A 172 -7.68 -18.35 6.27
C VAL A 172 -6.77 -17.19 6.61
N GLU A 173 -6.95 -16.67 7.82
CA GLU A 173 -6.00 -15.79 8.47
C GLU A 173 -5.03 -16.65 9.28
N ILE A 174 -3.73 -16.46 9.06
CA ILE A 174 -2.66 -17.05 9.86
C ILE A 174 -1.97 -15.91 10.58
N GLU A 175 -1.77 -16.03 11.89
CA GLU A 175 -1.06 -15.04 12.69
C GLU A 175 -0.19 -15.69 13.77
N GLN A 176 0.67 -14.90 14.39
CA GLN A 176 1.37 -15.23 15.62
C GLN A 176 1.50 -13.99 16.51
N GLN A 177 1.81 -14.19 17.79
CA GLN A 177 2.23 -13.09 18.67
C GLN A 177 3.52 -12.44 18.16
N ASN A 178 3.67 -11.17 18.48
CA ASN A 178 4.85 -10.39 18.12
C ASN A 178 6.10 -10.98 18.79
N ASP A 179 7.20 -11.00 18.06
CA ASP A 179 8.50 -11.43 18.59
C ASP A 179 9.20 -10.21 19.21
N PRO A 180 9.25 -10.07 20.54
CA PRO A 180 9.84 -8.90 21.17
C PRO A 180 11.33 -8.75 20.85
N ALA A 181 12.02 -9.84 20.50
CA ALA A 181 13.43 -9.81 20.16
C ALA A 181 13.71 -9.12 18.81
N THR A 182 12.71 -9.01 17.93
CA THR A 182 12.88 -8.42 16.60
C THR A 182 11.99 -7.20 16.36
N MET A 183 11.01 -6.93 17.24
CA MET A 183 10.01 -5.89 17.02
C MET A 183 10.09 -4.70 17.97
N TYR A 184 10.79 -4.81 19.11
CA TYR A 184 10.80 -3.76 20.13
C TYR A 184 12.24 -3.32 20.44
N THR A 185 12.77 -2.46 19.57
CA THR A 185 14.00 -1.70 19.81
C THR A 185 13.83 -0.62 20.87
N ASP A 186 12.62 -0.07 20.98
CA ASP A 186 12.12 0.71 22.11
C ASP A 186 10.96 -0.04 22.79
N PRO A 187 10.94 -0.15 24.14
CA PRO A 187 9.79 -0.68 24.87
C PRO A 187 8.45 0.01 24.56
N GLU A 188 8.46 1.29 24.16
CA GLU A 188 7.26 2.03 23.74
C GLU A 188 6.61 1.43 22.48
N TRP A 189 7.35 0.71 21.64
CA TRP A 189 6.77 0.08 20.45
C TRP A 189 5.84 -1.10 20.77
N ASN A 190 5.88 -1.62 21.99
CA ASN A 190 4.98 -2.67 22.44
C ASN A 190 3.60 -2.13 22.85
N GLN A 191 2.75 -1.94 21.85
CA GLN A 191 1.42 -1.34 22.01
C GLN A 191 0.29 -2.38 21.98
N ASP A 192 -0.74 -2.20 22.82
CA ASP A 192 -1.89 -3.13 22.90
C ASP A 192 -2.64 -3.26 21.57
N TRP A 193 -2.76 -2.16 20.82
CA TRP A 193 -3.42 -2.11 19.52
C TRP A 193 -2.58 -2.74 18.39
N ALA A 194 -1.29 -3.01 18.63
CA ALA A 194 -0.35 -3.59 17.67
C ALA A 194 0.03 -5.04 18.01
N GLN A 195 -0.77 -5.76 18.78
CA GLN A 195 -0.49 -7.16 19.13
C GLN A 195 -0.86 -8.13 18.01
N SER A 196 -0.05 -9.18 17.88
CA SER A 196 -0.20 -10.28 16.92
C SER A 196 -0.38 -9.78 15.49
N VAL A 197 0.52 -8.89 15.05
CA VAL A 197 0.43 -8.24 13.73
C VAL A 197 1.22 -8.97 12.66
N VAL A 198 2.03 -9.97 13.03
CA VAL A 198 2.69 -10.84 12.06
C VAL A 198 1.69 -11.89 11.59
N GLY A 199 1.14 -11.70 10.40
CA GLY A 199 0.13 -12.57 9.83
C GLY A 199 -0.10 -12.36 8.33
N GLN A 200 -0.89 -13.24 7.71
CA GLN A 200 -1.23 -13.17 6.29
C GLN A 200 -2.57 -13.86 5.98
N PHE A 201 -3.21 -13.45 4.89
CA PHE A 201 -4.40 -14.13 4.34
C PHE A 201 -4.04 -15.07 3.19
N VAL A 202 -4.56 -16.29 3.25
CA VAL A 202 -4.33 -17.35 2.24
C VAL A 202 -5.61 -18.15 2.02
N LYS A 203 -5.73 -18.80 0.86
CA LYS A 203 -6.83 -19.71 0.53
C LYS A 203 -6.40 -21.15 0.70
N VAL A 204 -7.25 -21.98 1.30
CA VAL A 204 -7.03 -23.43 1.36
C VAL A 204 -7.29 -24.06 0.00
N THR A 205 -6.27 -24.68 -0.60
CA THR A 205 -6.37 -25.37 -1.89
C THR A 205 -6.54 -26.88 -1.75
N ALA A 206 -6.04 -27.47 -0.66
CA ALA A 206 -6.26 -28.87 -0.30
C ALA A 206 -6.26 -29.05 1.23
N LYS A 207 -6.89 -30.13 1.69
CA LYS A 207 -6.92 -30.53 3.10
C LYS A 207 -6.74 -32.03 3.21
N SER A 208 -5.75 -32.47 4.00
CA SER A 208 -5.51 -33.87 4.33
C SER A 208 -5.32 -34.02 5.83
N GLY A 209 -6.32 -34.58 6.52
CA GLY A 209 -6.34 -34.62 7.99
C GLY A 209 -6.26 -33.21 8.58
N SER A 210 -5.20 -32.96 9.35
CA SER A 210 -4.86 -31.67 9.97
C SER A 210 -4.00 -30.74 9.12
N THR A 211 -3.55 -31.18 7.94
CA THR A 211 -2.68 -30.39 7.06
C THR A 211 -3.52 -29.65 6.03
N LEU A 212 -3.28 -28.35 5.91
CA LEU A 212 -3.90 -27.43 4.94
C LEU A 212 -2.83 -27.03 3.92
N THR A 213 -3.11 -27.22 2.64
CA THR A 213 -2.31 -26.67 1.53
C THR A 213 -2.84 -25.29 1.17
N LEU A 214 -1.95 -24.35 0.91
CA LEU A 214 -2.24 -22.94 0.70
C LEU A 214 -2.12 -22.57 -0.78
N ASP A 215 -2.78 -21.50 -1.22
CA ASP A 215 -2.68 -20.94 -2.57
C ASP A 215 -1.42 -20.11 -2.79
N ARG A 216 -0.74 -19.74 -1.70
CA ARG A 216 0.49 -18.95 -1.68
C ARG A 216 1.42 -19.48 -0.59
N PRO A 217 2.74 -19.28 -0.73
CA PRO A 217 3.68 -19.61 0.32
C PRO A 217 3.51 -18.68 1.54
N LEU A 218 3.97 -19.14 2.71
CA LEU A 218 4.12 -18.31 3.90
C LEU A 218 5.25 -17.30 3.67
N ARG A 219 5.00 -16.02 3.93
CA ARG A 219 5.98 -14.93 3.70
C ARG A 219 6.96 -14.73 4.85
N THR A 220 6.72 -15.39 5.96
CA THR A 220 7.55 -15.35 7.16
C THR A 220 7.40 -16.67 7.91
N ASP A 221 8.27 -16.88 8.90
CA ASP A 221 8.17 -18.02 9.81
C ASP A 221 6.99 -17.82 10.76
N PHE A 222 6.19 -18.88 10.93
CA PHE A 222 5.15 -18.98 11.94
C PHE A 222 5.59 -19.96 13.03
N LYS A 223 5.93 -19.44 14.21
CA LYS A 223 6.54 -20.18 15.31
C LYS A 223 5.49 -20.57 16.35
N THR A 224 5.45 -21.85 16.71
CA THR A 224 4.60 -22.34 17.83
C THR A 224 4.98 -21.70 19.18
N ALA A 225 6.26 -21.34 19.36
CA ALA A 225 6.74 -20.59 20.52
C ALA A 225 6.13 -19.17 20.62
N LEU A 226 5.65 -18.60 19.51
CA LEU A 226 4.92 -17.33 19.44
C LEU A 226 3.41 -17.56 19.28
N THR A 227 2.90 -18.72 19.70
CA THR A 227 1.48 -19.08 19.63
C THR A 227 0.87 -18.99 18.23
N ALA A 228 1.66 -19.31 17.19
CA ALA A 228 1.17 -19.31 15.81
C ALA A 228 -0.14 -20.11 15.65
N ARG A 229 -1.11 -19.51 14.97
CA ARG A 229 -2.48 -20.01 14.86
C ARG A 229 -3.12 -19.59 13.55
N ALA A 230 -4.16 -20.33 13.16
CA ALA A 230 -4.94 -20.07 11.96
C ALA A 230 -6.44 -20.10 12.25
N ARG A 231 -7.23 -19.31 11.53
CA ARG A 231 -8.70 -19.38 11.56
C ARG A 231 -9.28 -19.16 10.17
N VAL A 232 -10.44 -19.77 9.92
CA VAL A 232 -11.25 -19.41 8.76
C VAL A 232 -11.87 -18.03 8.99
N TYR A 233 -11.80 -17.17 7.97
CA TYR A 233 -12.48 -15.89 7.96
C TYR A 233 -13.33 -15.79 6.69
N SER A 234 -14.64 -15.61 6.84
CA SER A 234 -15.52 -15.34 5.70
C SER A 234 -15.50 -13.85 5.39
N LEU A 235 -14.49 -13.43 4.63
CA LEU A 235 -14.29 -12.05 4.21
C LEU A 235 -15.47 -11.54 3.37
N GLY A 236 -15.84 -10.28 3.55
CA GLY A 236 -16.67 -9.55 2.59
C GLY A 236 -15.95 -9.43 1.25
N HIS A 237 -16.67 -9.39 0.14
CA HIS A 237 -16.01 -9.42 -1.17
C HIS A 237 -16.73 -8.63 -2.26
N ASP A 238 -15.97 -8.28 -3.30
CA ASP A 238 -16.47 -7.66 -4.54
C ASP A 238 -17.22 -6.34 -4.33
N VAL A 239 -16.70 -5.47 -3.46
CA VAL A 239 -17.16 -4.07 -3.35
C VAL A 239 -16.34 -3.18 -4.27
N GLY A 240 -17.01 -2.35 -5.07
CA GLY A 240 -16.40 -1.44 -6.02
C GLY A 240 -16.81 0.01 -5.81
N ILE A 241 -15.86 0.94 -5.97
CA ILE A 241 -16.12 2.39 -6.02
C ILE A 241 -15.47 2.93 -7.30
N GLU A 242 -16.28 3.48 -8.21
CA GLU A 242 -15.83 3.83 -9.56
C GLU A 242 -16.39 5.16 -10.07
N ASP A 243 -15.58 5.86 -10.86
CA ASP A 243 -16.04 6.93 -11.75
C ASP A 243 -16.77 8.09 -11.04
N LEU A 244 -16.28 8.53 -9.89
CA LEU A 244 -16.95 9.56 -9.07
C LEU A 244 -15.96 10.36 -8.22
N ASN A 245 -16.44 11.47 -7.67
CA ASN A 245 -15.70 12.27 -6.70
C ASN A 245 -16.24 12.09 -5.28
N LEU A 246 -15.33 12.03 -4.31
CA LEU A 246 -15.60 11.94 -2.88
C LEU A 246 -14.94 13.12 -2.17
N THR A 247 -15.74 14.03 -1.63
CA THR A 247 -15.24 15.14 -0.80
C THR A 247 -15.77 14.99 0.61
N ARG A 248 -14.94 15.22 1.64
CA ARG A 248 -15.41 15.35 3.02
C ARG A 248 -15.20 16.78 3.52
N GLU A 249 -16.27 17.45 3.92
CA GLU A 249 -16.26 18.87 4.30
C GLU A 249 -15.89 19.08 5.78
N ASP A 250 -16.24 18.14 6.65
CA ASP A 250 -15.92 18.22 8.07
C ASP A 250 -14.54 17.62 8.38
N SER A 251 -13.85 18.20 9.37
CA SER A 251 -12.54 17.76 9.82
C SER A 251 -12.56 16.45 10.64
N GLY A 252 -13.70 15.78 10.75
CA GLY A 252 -13.87 14.54 11.51
C GLY A 252 -13.55 14.64 13.00
N GLY A 253 -13.51 13.46 13.63
CA GLY A 253 -13.14 13.31 15.03
C GLY A 253 -11.61 13.21 15.23
N ALA A 254 -11.17 13.10 16.49
CA ALA A 254 -9.76 13.09 16.88
C ALA A 254 -8.96 11.85 16.40
N VAL A 255 -9.65 10.80 15.95
CA VAL A 255 -9.06 9.59 15.37
C VAL A 255 -9.91 9.12 14.19
N GLY A 256 -9.33 8.33 13.28
CA GLY A 256 -10.04 7.78 12.11
C GLY A 256 -10.45 8.86 11.11
N GLY A 257 -11.65 8.72 10.56
CA GLY A 257 -12.20 9.63 9.57
C GLY A 257 -11.70 9.37 8.15
N ASP A 258 -11.56 8.09 7.78
CA ASP A 258 -11.18 7.67 6.43
C ASP A 258 -12.27 8.02 5.40
N ILE A 259 -11.91 8.20 4.14
CA ILE A 259 -12.93 8.37 3.08
C ILE A 259 -13.50 7.01 2.69
N ILE A 260 -12.65 6.02 2.42
CA ILE A 260 -13.05 4.64 2.13
C ILE A 260 -12.33 3.72 3.11
N HIS A 261 -13.10 2.90 3.82
CA HIS A 261 -12.57 1.95 4.78
C HIS A 261 -12.90 0.51 4.36
N PHE A 262 -11.87 -0.33 4.33
CA PHE A 262 -11.98 -1.76 4.05
C PHE A 262 -11.49 -2.57 5.24
N LYS A 263 -12.39 -3.33 5.88
CA LYS A 263 -12.01 -4.22 6.97
C LYS A 263 -12.58 -5.62 6.79
N TYR A 264 -11.68 -6.59 6.75
CA TYR A 264 -12.00 -7.97 6.38
C TYR A 264 -12.66 -8.05 5.00
N ALA A 265 -12.10 -7.32 4.04
CA ALA A 265 -12.52 -7.26 2.65
C ALA A 265 -11.61 -8.13 1.74
N LEU A 266 -12.17 -8.62 0.65
CA LEU A 266 -11.50 -9.44 -0.35
C LEU A 266 -11.90 -9.01 -1.76
N ASN A 267 -10.97 -8.93 -2.70
CA ASN A 267 -11.29 -8.73 -4.12
C ASN A 267 -12.12 -7.45 -4.38
N CYS A 268 -11.80 -6.36 -3.68
CA CYS A 268 -12.49 -5.07 -3.79
C CYS A 268 -11.67 -4.08 -4.64
N TRP A 269 -12.31 -3.04 -5.18
CA TRP A 269 -11.59 -2.08 -6.02
C TRP A 269 -12.06 -0.64 -5.90
N VAL A 270 -11.13 0.29 -6.12
CA VAL A 270 -11.37 1.73 -6.25
C VAL A 270 -10.71 2.21 -7.54
N ARG A 271 -11.49 2.74 -8.48
CA ARG A 271 -10.99 3.06 -9.83
C ARG A 271 -11.52 4.38 -10.36
N ARG A 272 -10.63 5.21 -10.92
CA ARG A 272 -11.01 6.50 -11.54
C ARG A 272 -11.83 7.37 -10.58
N VAL A 273 -11.42 7.37 -9.31
CA VAL A 273 -12.01 8.16 -8.24
C VAL A 273 -11.14 9.37 -7.97
N GLU A 274 -11.75 10.53 -7.78
CA GLU A 274 -11.06 11.68 -7.19
C GLU A 274 -11.57 11.87 -5.77
N SER A 275 -10.68 11.77 -4.78
CA SER A 275 -11.03 12.04 -3.39
C SER A 275 -10.29 13.25 -2.85
N THR A 276 -11.02 14.14 -2.19
CA THR A 276 -10.48 15.36 -1.59
C THR A 276 -10.83 15.46 -0.12
N TRP A 277 -9.88 15.97 0.67
CA TRP A 277 -10.03 16.28 2.08
C TRP A 277 -10.30 15.06 2.96
N THR A 278 -9.29 14.22 3.14
CA THR A 278 -9.36 13.19 4.18
C THR A 278 -9.18 13.78 5.59
N VAL A 279 -9.39 12.95 6.62
CA VAL A 279 -8.89 13.21 7.98
C VAL A 279 -7.85 12.14 8.33
N GLY A 280 -8.27 10.87 8.31
CA GLY A 280 -7.39 9.71 8.48
C GLY A 280 -6.68 9.38 7.17
N SER A 281 -7.27 8.48 6.38
CA SER A 281 -6.77 8.05 5.08
C SER A 281 -7.81 8.23 3.98
N HIS A 282 -7.40 8.57 2.76
CA HIS A 282 -8.35 8.48 1.64
C HIS A 282 -8.84 7.04 1.46
N ILE A 283 -7.93 6.07 1.61
CA ILE A 283 -8.28 4.66 1.68
C ILE A 283 -7.49 4.03 2.82
N TYR A 284 -8.21 3.44 3.78
CA TYR A 284 -7.61 2.57 4.79
C TYR A 284 -8.10 1.14 4.60
N ALA A 285 -7.17 0.19 4.52
CA ALA A 285 -7.48 -1.22 4.59
C ALA A 285 -6.87 -1.84 5.84
N GLU A 286 -7.66 -2.63 6.56
CA GLU A 286 -7.25 -3.41 7.73
C GLU A 286 -7.67 -4.87 7.56
N SER A 287 -6.78 -5.82 7.85
CA SER A 287 -7.07 -7.26 7.86
C SER A 287 -7.83 -7.74 6.62
N SER A 288 -7.41 -7.26 5.46
CA SER A 288 -8.07 -7.46 4.17
C SER A 288 -7.10 -8.04 3.14
N ALA A 289 -7.59 -8.48 1.99
CA ALA A 289 -6.70 -8.96 0.94
C ALA A 289 -7.19 -8.63 -0.46
N SER A 290 -6.26 -8.52 -1.41
CA SER A 290 -6.59 -8.43 -2.84
C SER A 290 -7.49 -7.24 -3.17
N ILE A 291 -7.14 -6.07 -2.65
CA ILE A 291 -7.77 -4.79 -3.00
C ILE A 291 -6.97 -4.14 -4.12
N GLU A 292 -7.65 -3.63 -5.14
CA GLU A 292 -7.03 -2.84 -6.22
C GLU A 292 -7.42 -1.36 -6.12
N VAL A 293 -6.44 -0.47 -6.07
CA VAL A 293 -6.65 0.98 -6.17
C VAL A 293 -5.91 1.48 -7.40
N SER A 294 -6.65 1.94 -8.41
CA SER A 294 -6.04 2.33 -9.69
C SER A 294 -6.64 3.57 -10.32
N ASP A 295 -5.82 4.25 -11.13
CA ASP A 295 -6.21 5.39 -11.96
C ASP A 295 -6.92 6.51 -11.19
N SER A 296 -6.63 6.65 -9.90
CA SER A 296 -7.35 7.55 -8.99
C SER A 296 -6.48 8.73 -8.57
N THR A 297 -7.10 9.73 -7.94
CA THR A 297 -6.42 10.93 -7.43
C THR A 297 -6.87 11.23 -6.01
N PHE A 298 -5.91 11.43 -5.11
CA PHE A 298 -6.12 11.63 -3.68
C PHE A 298 -5.44 12.92 -3.24
N LYS A 299 -6.21 13.89 -2.75
CA LYS A 299 -5.70 15.22 -2.43
C LYS A 299 -6.17 15.72 -1.08
N TYR A 300 -5.25 16.35 -0.37
CA TYR A 300 -5.50 17.14 0.83
C TYR A 300 -6.01 16.35 2.04
N SER A 301 -5.64 16.86 3.20
CA SER A 301 -6.18 16.43 4.50
C SER A 301 -6.62 17.65 5.28
N HIS A 302 -7.63 17.48 6.12
CA HIS A 302 -7.97 18.46 7.16
C HIS A 302 -6.92 18.49 8.27
N ASP A 303 -6.18 17.39 8.44
CA ASP A 303 -5.22 17.17 9.51
C ASP A 303 -3.97 16.47 8.96
N TYR A 304 -2.81 17.08 9.17
CA TYR A 304 -1.50 16.54 8.79
C TYR A 304 -0.68 16.12 10.01
N GLY A 305 -1.27 16.16 11.20
CA GLY A 305 -0.58 16.04 12.48
C GLY A 305 -0.51 14.64 13.08
N ASP A 306 0.35 14.45 14.06
CA ASP A 306 0.89 13.15 14.51
C ASP A 306 -0.11 11.98 14.52
N GLY A 307 0.34 10.81 14.04
CA GLY A 307 -0.34 9.52 14.25
C GLY A 307 -1.66 9.29 13.50
N GLY A 308 -1.60 8.69 12.31
CA GLY A 308 -2.79 8.18 11.60
C GLY A 308 -3.59 9.21 10.81
N ARG A 309 -2.96 10.30 10.36
CA ARG A 309 -3.63 11.44 9.69
C ARG A 309 -2.99 11.80 8.37
N GLY A 310 -3.82 12.26 7.43
CA GLY A 310 -3.39 12.76 6.14
C GLY A 310 -2.76 11.71 5.24
N TYR A 311 -3.29 10.48 5.28
CA TYR A 311 -2.77 9.38 4.47
C TYR A 311 -3.48 9.25 3.12
N GLY A 312 -2.73 8.85 2.10
CA GLY A 312 -3.28 8.49 0.80
C GLY A 312 -3.95 7.12 0.85
N VAL A 313 -3.20 6.09 0.50
CA VAL A 313 -3.61 4.70 0.72
C VAL A 313 -2.77 4.08 1.82
N SER A 314 -3.42 3.57 2.85
CA SER A 314 -2.80 2.95 4.01
C SER A 314 -3.26 1.50 4.16
N LEU A 315 -2.31 0.57 4.26
CA LEU A 315 -2.56 -0.85 4.46
C LEU A 315 -1.99 -1.29 5.80
N GLY A 316 -2.86 -1.63 6.74
CA GLY A 316 -2.49 -2.05 8.09
C GLY A 316 -2.99 -3.45 8.43
N ARG A 317 -2.37 -4.09 9.43
CA ARG A 317 -2.75 -5.35 10.07
C ARG A 317 -3.08 -6.47 9.09
N HIS A 318 -2.10 -7.32 8.78
CA HIS A 318 -2.26 -8.52 7.95
C HIS A 318 -2.71 -8.27 6.49
N VAL A 319 -2.82 -7.01 6.05
CA VAL A 319 -3.27 -6.73 4.69
C VAL A 319 -2.32 -7.38 3.69
N SER A 320 -2.92 -8.19 2.82
CA SER A 320 -2.20 -9.09 1.93
C SER A 320 -2.57 -8.87 0.48
N ASP A 321 -1.59 -8.90 -0.42
CA ASP A 321 -1.82 -9.02 -1.87
C ASP A 321 -2.61 -7.87 -2.51
N CYS A 322 -2.54 -6.64 -1.98
CA CYS A 322 -3.19 -5.48 -2.58
C CYS A 322 -2.32 -4.84 -3.67
N LEU A 323 -2.95 -4.21 -4.68
CA LEU A 323 -2.28 -3.50 -5.78
C LEU A 323 -2.76 -2.04 -5.84
N ILE A 324 -1.85 -1.12 -5.57
CA ILE A 324 -2.09 0.33 -5.57
C ILE A 324 -1.24 0.89 -6.70
N GLN A 325 -1.86 1.16 -7.85
CA GLN A 325 -1.09 1.52 -9.04
C GLN A 325 -1.62 2.69 -9.83
N ASN A 326 -0.71 3.40 -10.49
CA ASN A 326 -1.06 4.48 -11.39
C ASN A 326 -1.99 5.51 -10.72
N ASN A 327 -1.74 5.89 -9.47
CA ASN A 327 -2.51 6.91 -8.76
C ASN A 327 -1.71 8.21 -8.61
N VAL A 328 -2.44 9.31 -8.45
CA VAL A 328 -1.88 10.63 -8.12
C VAL A 328 -2.20 10.96 -6.67
N PHE A 329 -1.17 11.31 -5.91
CA PHE A 329 -1.25 11.82 -4.55
C PHE A 329 -0.76 13.26 -4.55
N ASP A 330 -1.48 14.16 -3.87
CA ASP A 330 -1.13 15.57 -3.80
C ASP A 330 -1.40 16.15 -2.41
N THR A 331 -0.36 16.71 -1.80
CA THR A 331 -0.44 17.47 -0.55
C THR A 331 -1.05 16.60 0.57
N LEU A 332 -0.35 15.51 0.88
CA LEU A 332 -0.65 14.55 1.95
C LEU A 332 0.52 14.48 2.94
N ARG A 333 0.34 13.87 4.12
CA ARG A 333 1.49 13.57 4.97
C ARG A 333 2.27 12.37 4.42
N HIS A 334 1.62 11.21 4.37
CA HIS A 334 2.17 10.00 3.76
C HIS A 334 1.24 9.54 2.64
N ALA A 335 1.75 9.41 1.42
CA ALA A 335 0.94 9.01 0.27
C ALA A 335 0.66 7.50 0.26
N MET A 336 1.66 6.70 0.63
CA MET A 336 1.66 5.25 0.51
C MET A 336 2.19 4.64 1.80
N VAL A 337 1.32 3.96 2.54
CA VAL A 337 1.64 3.44 3.88
C VAL A 337 1.44 1.93 3.95
N VAL A 338 2.40 1.25 4.57
CA VAL A 338 2.25 -0.13 5.05
C VAL A 338 2.63 -0.22 6.52
N SER A 339 1.84 -0.90 7.33
CA SER A 339 2.08 -1.02 8.77
C SER A 339 1.59 -2.36 9.32
N GLN A 340 1.93 -2.66 10.58
CA GLN A 340 1.32 -3.76 11.34
C GLN A 340 1.32 -5.09 10.56
N GLY A 341 2.50 -5.50 10.08
CA GLY A 341 2.69 -6.75 9.35
C GLY A 341 1.95 -6.89 8.02
N ALA A 342 1.48 -5.78 7.41
CA ALA A 342 1.06 -5.80 6.00
C ALA A 342 2.17 -6.39 5.11
N ASN A 343 1.80 -7.25 4.17
CA ASN A 343 2.76 -8.03 3.37
C ASN A 343 2.26 -8.42 1.98
N GLY A 344 3.19 -8.60 1.03
CA GLY A 344 2.86 -9.02 -0.33
C GLY A 344 2.08 -7.99 -1.14
N ASN A 345 1.99 -6.74 -0.65
CA ASN A 345 1.31 -5.65 -1.34
C ASN A 345 2.25 -4.99 -2.34
N VAL A 346 1.67 -4.36 -3.37
CA VAL A 346 2.38 -3.67 -4.43
C VAL A 346 1.87 -2.24 -4.53
N TYR A 347 2.77 -1.27 -4.38
CA TYR A 347 2.58 0.13 -4.75
C TYR A 347 3.40 0.40 -6.00
N ALA A 348 2.74 0.58 -7.15
CA ALA A 348 3.46 0.68 -8.42
C ALA A 348 3.05 1.89 -9.28
N TYR A 349 4.03 2.59 -9.83
CA TYR A 349 3.81 3.63 -10.83
C TYR A 349 2.89 4.77 -10.36
N ASN A 350 2.90 5.07 -9.06
CA ASN A 350 2.18 6.21 -8.50
C ASN A 350 3.03 7.49 -8.58
N TYR A 351 2.38 8.64 -8.43
CA TYR A 351 3.03 9.93 -8.34
C TYR A 351 2.58 10.64 -7.06
N SER A 352 3.52 11.09 -6.25
CA SER A 352 3.28 11.97 -5.11
C SER A 352 4.23 13.17 -5.19
N GLY A 353 3.67 14.33 -5.56
CA GLY A 353 4.46 15.52 -5.87
C GLY A 353 4.71 16.44 -4.68
N LYS A 354 4.05 16.20 -3.54
CA LYS A 354 4.11 17.10 -2.40
C LYS A 354 3.69 16.43 -1.10
N THR A 355 4.58 16.47 -0.12
CA THR A 355 4.29 16.10 1.27
C THR A 355 4.04 17.34 2.13
N VAL A 356 3.31 17.15 3.22
CA VAL A 356 3.06 18.17 4.24
C VAL A 356 3.21 17.54 5.61
N CYS A 357 4.05 18.15 6.44
CA CYS A 357 4.20 17.85 7.85
C CYS A 357 3.69 19.05 8.67
N GLU A 358 3.08 18.80 9.83
CA GLU A 358 2.73 19.88 10.76
C GLU A 358 3.96 20.44 11.51
N SER A 359 5.01 19.62 11.60
CA SER A 359 6.28 19.99 12.23
C SER A 359 7.23 20.62 11.20
N THR A 360 8.04 21.56 11.66
CA THR A 360 9.18 22.09 10.90
C THR A 360 10.50 21.39 11.24
N GLU A 361 10.47 20.41 12.14
CA GLU A 361 11.66 19.71 12.63
C GLU A 361 12.05 18.50 11.77
N TRP A 362 11.11 17.99 10.97
CA TRP A 362 11.30 16.83 10.09
C TRP A 362 10.41 16.94 8.86
N THR A 363 10.79 16.25 7.79
CA THR A 363 10.04 16.12 6.53
C THR A 363 9.28 14.82 6.53
N ALA A 364 8.02 14.85 6.11
CA ALA A 364 7.22 13.64 6.02
C ALA A 364 7.54 12.90 4.72
N CYS A 365 7.79 11.60 4.84
CA CYS A 365 8.00 10.72 3.68
C CYS A 365 6.70 10.36 2.96
N ASP A 366 6.75 10.19 1.64
CA ASP A 366 5.60 9.75 0.86
C ASP A 366 5.36 8.26 1.01
N ILE A 367 6.44 7.48 0.91
CA ILE A 367 6.43 6.03 1.15
C ILE A 367 6.88 5.83 2.59
N SER A 368 5.90 5.54 3.44
CA SER A 368 6.11 5.22 4.86
C SER A 368 5.94 3.72 5.06
N VAL A 369 7.06 3.01 5.23
CA VAL A 369 7.03 1.66 5.79
C VAL A 369 6.96 1.85 7.30
N HIS A 370 5.74 1.94 7.83
CA HIS A 370 5.47 2.69 9.04
C HIS A 370 5.91 2.03 10.37
N GLY A 371 6.32 0.77 10.36
CA GLY A 371 6.63 0.01 11.58
C GLY A 371 5.55 -0.97 12.02
N HIS A 372 5.80 -1.62 13.16
CA HIS A 372 5.15 -2.87 13.57
C HIS A 372 5.29 -4.01 12.53
N TYR A 373 6.51 -4.17 12.03
CA TYR A 373 6.97 -5.32 11.25
C TYR A 373 6.28 -5.61 9.90
N PRO A 374 5.90 -4.61 9.05
CA PRO A 374 5.51 -4.87 7.66
C PRO A 374 6.69 -5.47 6.87
N PHE A 375 6.40 -6.39 5.96
CA PHE A 375 7.43 -7.21 5.31
C PHE A 375 7.02 -7.63 3.90
N ARG A 376 7.98 -7.76 2.99
CA ARG A 376 7.72 -8.20 1.60
C ARG A 376 6.67 -7.40 0.87
N ASN A 377 6.65 -6.08 1.07
CA ASN A 377 5.90 -5.16 0.21
C ASN A 377 6.81 -4.64 -0.91
N LEU A 378 6.25 -4.41 -2.10
CA LEU A 378 6.95 -3.88 -3.26
C LEU A 378 6.51 -2.45 -3.52
N PHE A 379 7.48 -1.55 -3.65
CA PHE A 379 7.30 -0.19 -4.13
C PHE A 379 8.10 -0.05 -5.43
N GLU A 380 7.41 -0.02 -6.56
CA GLU A 380 8.04 -0.06 -7.88
C GLU A 380 7.66 1.14 -8.77
N GLY A 381 8.65 1.84 -9.33
CA GLY A 381 8.38 2.87 -10.33
C GLY A 381 7.55 4.06 -9.82
N ASN A 382 7.52 4.30 -8.52
CA ASN A 382 6.85 5.46 -7.96
C ASN A 382 7.73 6.69 -8.11
N ILE A 383 7.12 7.86 -8.17
CA ILE A 383 7.80 9.15 -8.13
C ILE A 383 7.31 9.86 -6.87
N VAL A 384 8.23 10.19 -5.98
CA VAL A 384 7.97 10.66 -4.61
C VAL A 384 8.99 11.71 -4.19
N GLN A 385 8.78 12.36 -3.05
CA GLN A 385 9.71 13.32 -2.47
C GLN A 385 10.69 12.66 -1.50
N GLU A 386 10.24 11.66 -0.73
CA GLU A 386 11.04 10.98 0.32
C GLU A 386 10.51 9.56 0.63
N ILE A 387 11.39 8.64 1.07
CA ILE A 387 11.06 7.24 1.41
C ILE A 387 11.75 6.80 2.72
N ASP A 388 11.00 6.25 3.67
CA ASP A 388 11.54 5.74 4.94
C ASP A 388 11.16 4.28 5.24
N ILE A 389 12.12 3.53 5.81
CA ILE A 389 11.97 2.16 6.30
C ILE A 389 12.72 1.94 7.63
N THR A 390 12.15 2.11 8.81
CA THR A 390 10.82 2.60 9.14
C THR A 390 10.90 4.04 9.62
N ASP A 391 9.83 4.81 9.46
CA ASP A 391 9.74 6.18 9.99
C ASP A 391 9.33 6.21 11.48
N TYR A 392 8.56 5.23 11.95
CA TYR A 392 8.02 5.18 13.30
C TYR A 392 7.69 3.74 13.77
N TRP A 393 7.16 3.57 14.99
CA TRP A 393 6.60 2.31 15.53
C TRP A 393 7.46 1.03 15.47
N GLY A 394 8.78 1.14 15.45
CA GLY A 394 9.65 -0.02 15.52
C GLY A 394 10.07 -0.57 14.16
N PRO A 395 10.80 -1.70 14.15
CA PRO A 395 11.38 -2.27 12.94
C PRO A 395 10.37 -2.75 11.90
N ALA A 396 10.73 -2.63 10.63
CA ALA A 396 10.12 -3.38 9.54
C ALA A 396 10.70 -4.79 9.47
N GLY A 397 9.87 -5.73 9.01
CA GLY A 397 10.37 -7.06 8.67
C GLY A 397 11.15 -7.04 7.35
N PRO A 398 11.81 -8.15 7.00
CA PRO A 398 12.67 -8.21 5.83
C PRO A 398 11.89 -8.27 4.51
N GLY A 399 12.58 -7.95 3.42
CA GLY A 399 12.14 -8.15 2.05
C GLY A 399 11.21 -7.08 1.52
N ASN A 400 11.03 -5.93 2.19
CA ASN A 400 10.42 -4.80 1.49
C ASN A 400 11.39 -4.32 0.40
N VAL A 401 10.84 -4.06 -0.79
CA VAL A 401 11.61 -3.77 -1.99
C VAL A 401 11.26 -2.40 -2.54
N LEU A 402 12.28 -1.57 -2.74
CA LEU A 402 12.20 -0.34 -3.51
C LEU A 402 12.86 -0.59 -4.88
N LEU A 403 12.08 -0.61 -5.96
CA LEU A 403 12.57 -0.88 -7.31
C LEU A 403 12.26 0.29 -8.24
N ARG A 404 13.28 0.87 -8.89
CA ARG A 404 13.10 1.86 -9.97
C ARG A 404 12.27 3.09 -9.57
N ASN A 405 12.23 3.46 -8.30
CA ASN A 405 11.54 4.68 -7.86
C ASN A 405 12.39 5.92 -8.17
N ILE A 406 11.74 7.08 -8.27
CA ILE A 406 12.39 8.40 -8.31
C ILE A 406 12.03 9.12 -7.02
N VAL A 407 13.07 9.62 -6.35
CA VAL A 407 12.98 10.49 -5.18
C VAL A 407 13.42 11.89 -5.59
N GLU A 408 12.51 12.86 -5.58
CA GLU A 408 12.71 14.17 -6.19
C GLU A 408 13.42 15.19 -5.27
N GLN A 409 13.24 15.09 -3.94
CA GLN A 409 13.68 16.15 -3.00
C GLN A 409 14.63 15.66 -1.90
N GLU A 410 14.24 14.67 -1.11
CA GLU A 410 15.06 14.20 0.02
C GLU A 410 15.77 12.91 -0.37
N GLY A 411 15.60 11.83 0.39
CA GLY A 411 16.36 10.60 0.23
C GLY A 411 15.57 9.32 0.48
N ILE A 412 16.33 8.26 0.70
CA ILE A 412 15.85 6.95 1.14
C ILE A 412 16.58 6.61 2.43
N GLU A 413 15.85 6.45 3.52
CA GLU A 413 16.43 6.12 4.83
C GLU A 413 15.94 4.77 5.35
N ILE A 414 16.89 3.90 5.71
CA ILE A 414 16.60 2.61 6.34
C ILE A 414 17.05 2.66 7.80
N MET A 415 16.10 2.55 8.71
CA MET A 415 16.22 2.83 10.14
C MET A 415 15.69 1.68 11.02
N ASP A 416 15.87 1.86 12.32
CA ASP A 416 15.29 1.06 13.41
C ASP A 416 15.33 -0.46 13.24
N ALA A 417 16.54 -1.05 13.19
CA ALA A 417 16.75 -2.50 13.09
C ALA A 417 15.97 -3.21 11.95
N SER A 418 15.59 -2.47 10.90
CA SER A 418 14.84 -2.98 9.74
C SER A 418 15.74 -3.79 8.81
N HIS A 419 16.15 -4.98 9.25
CA HIS A 419 17.07 -5.85 8.53
C HIS A 419 16.50 -6.38 7.21
N GLY A 420 17.37 -6.64 6.23
CA GLY A 420 17.00 -7.37 5.02
C GLY A 420 16.14 -6.61 4.02
N GLN A 421 16.26 -5.29 3.92
CA GLN A 421 15.56 -4.49 2.90
C GLN A 421 16.28 -4.54 1.55
N ILE A 422 15.59 -4.24 0.47
CA ILE A 422 16.12 -4.37 -0.88
C ILE A 422 15.86 -3.07 -1.65
N VAL A 423 16.91 -2.40 -2.11
CA VAL A 423 16.83 -1.10 -2.79
C VAL A 423 17.58 -1.21 -4.13
N LEU A 424 16.82 -1.29 -5.21
CA LEU A 424 17.31 -1.63 -6.55
C LEU A 424 16.96 -0.55 -7.58
N GLY A 425 17.96 0.03 -8.24
CA GLY A 425 17.74 0.86 -9.44
C GLY A 425 16.96 2.16 -9.23
N ASN A 426 16.93 2.70 -8.01
CA ASN A 426 16.23 3.94 -7.70
C ASN A 426 17.08 5.16 -8.08
N VAL A 427 16.44 6.29 -8.37
CA VAL A 427 17.11 7.56 -8.67
C VAL A 427 16.74 8.61 -7.62
N ILE A 428 17.74 9.23 -6.99
CA ILE A 428 17.56 10.35 -6.05
C ILE A 428 18.06 11.63 -6.73
N LEU A 429 17.16 12.57 -7.03
CA LEU A 429 17.45 13.70 -7.94
C LEU A 429 18.14 14.89 -7.29
N ALA A 430 17.89 15.14 -6.01
CA ALA A 430 18.35 16.33 -5.30
C ALA A 430 19.61 16.12 -4.45
N GLY A 431 20.30 14.99 -4.66
CA GLY A 431 21.54 14.66 -3.93
C GLY A 431 21.30 14.23 -2.48
N GLY A 432 20.05 13.93 -2.11
CA GLY A 432 19.70 13.46 -0.78
C GLY A 432 20.28 12.07 -0.46
N PRO A 433 20.20 11.66 0.81
CA PRO A 433 20.87 10.47 1.30
C PRO A 433 20.25 9.17 0.77
N LEU A 434 21.08 8.15 0.60
CA LEU A 434 20.67 6.75 0.66
C LEU A 434 21.37 6.13 1.87
N THR A 435 20.66 6.02 2.99
CA THR A 435 21.25 5.65 4.29
C THR A 435 20.72 4.33 4.81
N VAL A 436 21.62 3.59 5.48
CA VAL A 436 21.29 2.41 6.27
C VAL A 436 21.86 2.62 7.66
N ALA A 437 20.98 2.70 8.66
CA ALA A 437 21.38 2.95 10.04
C ALA A 437 22.29 1.84 10.57
N SER A 438 23.15 2.21 11.53
CA SER A 438 24.12 1.29 12.13
C SER A 438 23.44 0.07 12.76
N GLY A 439 24.05 -1.11 12.59
CA GLY A 439 23.54 -2.37 13.11
C GLY A 439 22.50 -3.06 12.21
N ILE A 440 22.03 -2.40 11.15
CA ILE A 440 21.17 -3.04 10.15
C ILE A 440 22.01 -3.96 9.25
N THR A 441 21.53 -5.19 9.04
CA THR A 441 22.22 -6.22 8.26
C THR A 441 21.33 -6.81 7.19
N GLY A 442 21.93 -7.45 6.18
CA GLY A 442 21.21 -8.13 5.10
C GLY A 442 20.55 -7.22 4.07
N THR A 443 20.69 -5.90 4.21
CA THR A 443 20.18 -4.94 3.22
C THR A 443 20.98 -5.03 1.92
N VAL A 444 20.27 -5.07 0.79
CA VAL A 444 20.86 -5.05 -0.55
C VAL A 444 20.63 -3.67 -1.16
N LEU A 445 21.73 -2.99 -1.50
CA LEU A 445 21.71 -1.75 -2.26
C LEU A 445 22.44 -2.02 -3.58
N ASP A 446 21.74 -1.93 -4.70
CA ASP A 446 22.35 -2.12 -6.02
C ASP A 446 21.64 -1.30 -7.09
N GLY A 447 22.34 -0.93 -8.15
CA GLY A 447 21.74 -0.21 -9.28
C GLY A 447 21.31 1.25 -9.00
N ASN A 448 21.38 1.77 -7.77
CA ASN A 448 20.84 3.08 -7.42
C ASN A 448 21.74 4.23 -7.90
N ALA A 449 21.14 5.36 -8.28
CA ALA A 449 21.85 6.56 -8.71
C ALA A 449 21.43 7.79 -7.88
N ILE A 450 22.41 8.61 -7.50
CA ILE A 450 22.21 9.88 -6.79
C ILE A 450 22.69 10.99 -7.72
N LEU A 451 21.84 11.97 -8.01
CA LEU A 451 22.12 13.08 -8.90
C LEU A 451 22.27 14.42 -8.12
N PRO A 452 23.14 15.34 -8.57
CA PRO A 452 24.14 15.15 -9.62
C PRO A 452 25.15 14.05 -9.23
N ALA A 453 25.50 13.20 -10.20
CA ALA A 453 26.39 12.07 -9.96
C ALA A 453 27.72 12.54 -9.34
N LEU A 454 28.21 11.79 -8.35
CA LEU A 454 29.57 11.99 -7.87
C LEU A 454 30.54 11.75 -9.02
N ALA A 455 31.62 12.53 -9.10
CA ALA A 455 32.56 12.50 -10.22
C ALA A 455 33.17 11.10 -10.51
N ALA A 456 33.14 10.19 -9.53
CA ALA A 456 33.61 8.82 -9.67
C ALA A 456 32.63 7.90 -10.44
N ASP A 457 31.35 8.28 -10.55
CA ASP A 457 30.27 7.44 -11.07
C ASP A 457 29.59 8.04 -12.32
N ALA A 458 30.14 9.12 -12.87
CA ALA A 458 29.53 9.91 -13.94
C ALA A 458 29.31 9.15 -15.27
N ASP A 459 30.04 8.04 -15.49
CA ASP A 459 30.03 7.27 -16.75
C ASP A 459 29.23 5.95 -16.68
N ASN A 460 28.63 5.61 -15.53
CA ASN A 460 27.86 4.36 -15.37
C ASN A 460 26.39 4.69 -15.05
N CYS A 461 25.44 4.07 -15.76
CA CYS A 461 24.00 4.21 -15.48
C CYS A 461 23.48 2.92 -14.83
N PRO A 462 23.71 2.71 -13.52
CA PRO A 462 23.53 1.43 -12.85
C PRO A 462 22.06 1.00 -12.74
N VAL A 463 21.11 1.91 -13.02
CA VAL A 463 19.65 1.66 -12.93
C VAL A 463 19.12 0.72 -14.02
N THR A 464 19.93 0.42 -15.04
CA THR A 464 19.52 -0.48 -16.14
C THR A 464 19.74 -1.96 -15.80
N ASP A 465 20.62 -2.27 -14.85
CA ASP A 465 21.03 -3.64 -14.48
C ASP A 465 20.18 -4.27 -13.36
N VAL A 466 18.90 -3.89 -13.26
CA VAL A 466 17.94 -4.41 -12.27
C VAL A 466 16.66 -4.91 -12.97
N PRO A 467 15.80 -5.71 -12.32
CA PRO A 467 14.60 -6.26 -12.96
C PRO A 467 13.70 -5.17 -13.51
N ALA A 468 13.06 -5.41 -14.67
CA ALA A 468 12.11 -4.47 -15.27
C ALA A 468 10.89 -4.24 -14.37
N SER A 469 10.39 -5.31 -13.79
CA SER A 469 9.34 -5.34 -12.78
C SER A 469 9.48 -6.61 -11.95
N LEU A 470 8.98 -6.59 -10.71
CA LEU A 470 8.88 -7.77 -9.84
C LEU A 470 7.45 -8.33 -9.74
N TYR A 471 6.47 -7.69 -10.38
CA TYR A 471 5.08 -8.17 -10.40
C TYR A 471 4.48 -8.31 -11.80
N LEU A 472 5.06 -7.66 -12.82
CA LEU A 472 4.64 -7.75 -14.22
C LEU A 472 5.66 -8.48 -15.09
N ALA A 473 5.17 -9.29 -16.03
CA ALA A 473 5.99 -9.86 -17.10
C ALA A 473 6.21 -8.87 -18.25
N ASP A 474 5.21 -8.05 -18.53
CA ASP A 474 5.13 -7.17 -19.69
C ASP A 474 4.78 -5.74 -19.26
N ALA A 475 4.99 -4.78 -20.16
CA ALA A 475 4.60 -3.39 -19.93
C ALA A 475 3.10 -3.28 -19.59
N PRO A 476 2.73 -2.56 -18.52
CA PRO A 476 1.33 -2.36 -18.17
C PRO A 476 0.62 -1.52 -19.23
N THR A 477 -0.66 -1.77 -19.43
CA THR A 477 -1.45 -1.13 -20.51
C THR A 477 -1.54 0.40 -20.38
N PHE A 478 -1.47 0.93 -19.15
CA PHE A 478 -1.46 2.39 -18.90
C PHE A 478 -0.12 3.07 -19.20
N TYR A 479 0.94 2.32 -19.51
CA TYR A 479 2.24 2.88 -19.94
C TYR A 479 2.29 3.27 -21.43
N CYS A 480 1.16 3.34 -22.13
CA CYS A 480 1.13 3.63 -23.57
C CYS A 480 1.74 4.98 -23.99
N SER A 481 1.90 5.94 -23.06
CA SER A 481 2.47 7.28 -23.28
C SER A 481 3.89 7.46 -22.71
N CYS A 482 4.51 6.38 -22.25
CA CYS A 482 5.78 6.32 -21.54
C CYS A 482 6.60 5.10 -22.02
N THR A 483 7.93 5.14 -21.90
CA THR A 483 8.76 3.94 -22.06
C THR A 483 8.64 3.06 -20.81
N TRP A 484 8.57 1.75 -21.01
CA TRP A 484 8.64 0.75 -19.94
C TRP A 484 9.85 -0.17 -20.18
N PRO A 485 10.59 -0.59 -19.13
CA PRO A 485 10.38 -0.27 -17.71
C PRO A 485 10.77 1.16 -17.36
N MET A 486 10.27 1.65 -16.23
CA MET A 486 10.67 2.96 -15.70
C MET A 486 12.19 3.05 -15.56
N LEU A 487 12.77 4.21 -15.91
CA LEU A 487 14.21 4.50 -15.89
C LEU A 487 15.07 3.71 -16.91
N ALA A 488 14.49 2.93 -17.82
CA ALA A 488 15.26 2.17 -18.82
C ALA A 488 16.09 3.04 -19.78
N ASP A 489 15.66 4.29 -20.00
CA ASP A 489 16.22 5.25 -20.96
C ASP A 489 16.41 6.65 -20.34
N GLY A 490 16.51 6.72 -19.00
CA GLY A 490 16.57 7.98 -18.27
C GLY A 490 15.23 8.72 -18.17
N GLN A 491 14.10 8.08 -18.51
CA GLN A 491 12.77 8.62 -18.29
C GLN A 491 12.51 8.92 -16.81
N LEU A 492 12.17 10.18 -16.52
CA LEU A 492 11.90 10.66 -15.15
C LEU A 492 10.41 10.84 -14.84
N VAL A 493 9.51 10.45 -15.74
CA VAL A 493 8.07 10.72 -15.60
C VAL A 493 7.29 9.43 -15.89
N ASN A 494 6.39 9.04 -15.01
CA ASN A 494 5.45 7.93 -15.23
C ASN A 494 4.05 8.46 -15.65
N PRO A 495 3.12 7.61 -16.08
CA PRO A 495 1.79 8.05 -16.52
C PRO A 495 0.98 8.79 -15.44
N ALA A 496 1.15 8.46 -14.15
CA ALA A 496 0.53 9.20 -13.06
C ALA A 496 1.06 10.64 -12.97
N ALA A 497 2.38 10.82 -13.06
CA ALA A 497 3.02 12.13 -13.10
C ALA A 497 2.59 12.94 -14.34
N GLN A 498 2.46 12.31 -15.52
CA GLN A 498 1.92 12.98 -16.71
C GLN A 498 0.52 13.55 -16.45
N ARG A 499 -0.37 12.77 -15.81
CA ARG A 499 -1.71 13.23 -15.44
C ARG A 499 -1.66 14.37 -14.41
N ALA A 500 -0.81 14.25 -13.39
CA ALA A 500 -0.68 15.27 -12.35
C ALA A 500 -0.14 16.60 -12.88
N LEU A 501 0.84 16.55 -13.78
CA LEU A 501 1.54 17.71 -14.35
C LEU A 501 0.84 18.28 -15.61
N GLY A 502 -0.26 17.68 -16.06
CA GLY A 502 -0.97 18.12 -17.26
C GLY A 502 -0.16 17.95 -18.55
N ILE A 503 0.77 17.00 -18.59
CA ILE A 503 1.58 16.71 -19.77
C ILE A 503 0.68 16.00 -20.80
N PRO A 504 0.55 16.50 -22.04
CA PRO A 504 -0.30 15.87 -23.05
C PRO A 504 0.09 14.42 -23.31
N THR A 505 -0.86 13.49 -23.14
CA THR A 505 -0.68 12.08 -23.48
C THR A 505 -1.16 11.81 -24.91
N LEU A 506 -0.53 10.85 -25.60
CA LEU A 506 -1.11 10.28 -26.81
C LEU A 506 -2.44 9.59 -26.44
N PRO A 507 -3.46 9.59 -27.32
CA PRO A 507 -4.78 9.05 -26.99
C PRO A 507 -4.69 7.60 -26.51
N THR A 508 -5.23 7.37 -25.31
CA THR A 508 -5.27 6.05 -24.68
C THR A 508 -6.16 5.11 -25.50
N PRO A 509 -5.70 3.90 -25.88
CA PRO A 509 -6.62 2.88 -26.35
C PRO A 509 -7.57 2.47 -25.20
N THR A 510 -8.80 2.10 -25.54
CA THR A 510 -9.85 1.65 -24.63
C THR A 510 -9.31 0.69 -23.55
N PRO A 511 -9.71 0.82 -22.27
CA PRO A 511 -9.23 -0.05 -21.20
C PRO A 511 -9.42 -1.53 -21.59
N THR A 512 -8.31 -2.27 -21.58
CA THR A 512 -8.22 -3.70 -21.85
C THR A 512 -7.76 -4.38 -20.53
N PRO A 513 -8.06 -5.67 -20.27
CA PRO A 513 -8.00 -6.26 -18.93
C PRO A 513 -6.63 -6.14 -18.26
N THR A 514 -6.66 -6.31 -16.93
CA THR A 514 -5.54 -6.44 -15.99
C THR A 514 -4.25 -6.97 -16.64
N PRO A 515 -3.09 -6.33 -16.41
CA PRO A 515 -1.83 -6.76 -17.01
C PRO A 515 -1.51 -8.22 -16.66
N THR A 516 -0.80 -8.92 -17.55
CA THR A 516 -0.40 -10.31 -17.33
C THR A 516 0.51 -10.39 -16.09
N PRO A 517 0.14 -11.14 -15.04
CA PRO A 517 1.03 -11.43 -13.93
C PRO A 517 2.40 -11.91 -14.41
N ALA A 518 3.48 -11.51 -13.73
CA ALA A 518 4.77 -12.15 -13.90
C ALA A 518 4.64 -13.65 -13.61
N GLY A 519 4.42 -14.47 -14.64
CA GLY A 519 4.53 -15.91 -14.51
C GLY A 519 5.96 -16.24 -14.10
N VAL A 520 6.13 -17.20 -13.18
CA VAL A 520 7.44 -17.82 -12.95
C VAL A 520 7.87 -18.46 -14.27
N ALA A 521 8.63 -17.72 -15.07
CA ALA A 521 9.28 -18.25 -16.25
C ALA A 521 10.17 -19.40 -15.76
N GLY A 522 9.87 -20.60 -16.23
CA GLY A 522 10.36 -21.83 -15.63
C GLY A 522 11.88 -21.91 -15.54
N THR A 523 12.36 -22.16 -14.32
CA THR A 523 13.59 -22.91 -14.05
C THR A 523 13.22 -24.29 -13.51
N LEU A 524 12.47 -25.04 -14.32
CA LEU A 524 12.33 -26.49 -14.20
C LEU A 524 12.88 -27.11 -15.49
N ALA A 525 14.19 -26.92 -15.69
CA ALA A 525 14.96 -27.67 -16.68
C ALA A 525 16.38 -27.89 -16.15
N ALA A 526 16.76 -29.17 -16.10
CA ALA A 526 18.12 -29.70 -15.95
C ALA A 526 18.77 -29.68 -14.55
N ILE A 527 18.26 -30.51 -13.62
CA ILE A 527 19.15 -31.37 -12.82
C ILE A 527 18.51 -32.77 -12.77
N ASN A 528 18.64 -33.50 -13.87
CA ASN A 528 18.54 -34.95 -13.87
C ASN A 528 19.69 -35.47 -14.72
N GLY A 529 20.70 -36.03 -14.06
CA GLY A 529 21.79 -36.73 -14.72
C GLY A 529 23.16 -36.25 -14.29
N LEU A 530 23.58 -36.64 -13.08
CA LEU A 530 24.93 -37.17 -12.88
C LEU A 530 24.92 -38.03 -11.61
N LEU A 531 24.90 -39.33 -11.88
CA LEU A 531 25.16 -40.44 -10.96
C LEU A 531 26.51 -40.26 -10.27
N LEU A 532 26.58 -40.62 -8.98
CA LEU A 532 27.75 -41.33 -8.46
C LEU A 532 27.63 -42.81 -8.85
N PRO A 533 28.74 -43.56 -9.02
CA PRO A 533 30.11 -43.23 -8.65
C PRO A 533 31.00 -42.72 -9.79
#